data_AF-A0A4Y3R056-F1
#
_entry.id   AF-A0A4Y3R056-F1
#
_cell.length_a   1.000
_cell.length_b   1.000
_cell.length_c   1.000
_cell.angle_alpha   90.00
_cell.angle_beta   90.00
_cell.angle_gamma   90.00
#
_symmetry.space_group_name_H-M   'P 1'
#
loop_
_entity.id
_entity.type
_entity.pdbx_description
1 polymer ?
#
loop_
_entity_poly.entity_id
_entity_poly.type
_entity_poly.pdbx_seq_one_letter_code
_entity_poly.pdbx_strand_id
1 'polypeptide(L)'
;MLGPVENVPMPRTAAFFDLDKTVIAKSSTLTFGKPFYQGGLINRRAVLRTAYAQFVYLLGGADHDQMERMRAYLSKLVRGWDVQQVREIVAETIHGVIDPIIYDEAASLIEEHHLAGRDVVIVSTSGAEVVEPIGAMIGADRTIATRMVVEEGRFTGEIEYYAYGPTKAEAIRELAAAEGYDLARCYAYSDSVTDLPMLEAVGSPHAVNPDRALRKEAASRGWPVLSFSRPVRLRQRIPSFSLSSRPAVAFAAVAMGAAIATAGVVWFNSRRQTRPHGGDGLRAS
;
A
#
# COMPACT_ATOMS: atom_id res chain seq x y z
N MET A 1 3.34 -45.65 -21.30
CA MET A 1 2.90 -44.97 -20.06
C MET A 1 3.48 -43.57 -20.07
N LEU A 2 2.68 -42.57 -20.43
CA LEU A 2 3.03 -41.17 -20.15
C LEU A 2 2.70 -40.96 -18.66
N GLY A 3 3.73 -40.74 -17.84
CA GLY A 3 3.53 -40.41 -16.43
C GLY A 3 2.68 -39.14 -16.29
N PRO A 4 1.94 -38.97 -15.20
CA PRO A 4 1.23 -37.72 -14.95
C PRO A 4 2.25 -36.58 -14.95
N VAL A 5 2.05 -35.60 -15.84
CA VAL A 5 2.82 -34.36 -15.82
C VAL A 5 2.39 -33.64 -14.55
N GLU A 6 3.24 -33.70 -13.53
CA GLU A 6 3.05 -32.95 -12.31
C GLU A 6 3.20 -31.47 -12.67
N ASN A 7 2.06 -30.80 -12.87
CA ASN A 7 2.00 -29.35 -13.06
C ASN A 7 2.33 -28.71 -11.71
N VAL A 8 3.62 -28.67 -11.37
CA VAL A 8 4.10 -27.89 -10.23
C VAL A 8 3.80 -26.43 -10.57
N PRO A 9 2.89 -25.75 -9.85
CA PRO A 9 2.62 -24.35 -10.13
C PRO A 9 3.93 -23.58 -9.94
N MET A 10 4.34 -22.87 -11.00
CA MET A 10 5.54 -22.05 -10.96
C MET A 10 5.43 -21.07 -9.78
N PRO A 11 6.50 -20.89 -8.99
CA PRO A 11 6.45 -19.98 -7.86
C PRO A 11 6.13 -18.56 -8.36
N ARG A 12 5.32 -17.86 -7.57
CA ARG A 12 4.88 -16.50 -7.88
C ARG A 12 6.09 -15.56 -7.84
N THR A 13 5.96 -14.39 -8.44
CA THR A 13 7.02 -13.38 -8.45
C THR A 13 6.43 -12.00 -8.21
N ALA A 14 7.26 -11.09 -7.73
CA ALA A 14 6.86 -9.74 -7.38
C ALA A 14 7.90 -8.71 -7.83
N ALA A 15 7.45 -7.46 -7.94
CA ALA A 15 8.27 -6.30 -8.17
C ALA A 15 8.09 -5.31 -7.00
N PHE A 16 9.17 -5.05 -6.27
CA PHE A 16 9.21 -4.19 -5.10
C PHE A 16 9.69 -2.78 -5.51
N PHE A 17 8.92 -1.75 -5.21
CA PHE A 17 9.25 -0.37 -5.56
C PHE A 17 9.36 0.48 -4.32
N ASP A 18 10.46 1.20 -4.16
CA ASP A 18 10.45 2.37 -3.28
C ASP A 18 9.50 3.43 -3.82
N LEU A 19 8.94 4.24 -2.93
CA LEU A 19 7.92 5.22 -3.30
C LEU A 19 8.51 6.61 -3.59
N ASP A 20 9.31 7.13 -2.66
CA ASP A 20 9.75 8.52 -2.69
C ASP A 20 10.90 8.66 -3.68
N LYS A 21 10.81 9.60 -4.64
CA LYS A 21 11.82 9.84 -5.71
C LYS A 21 12.07 8.66 -6.66
N THR A 22 11.53 7.48 -6.35
CA THR A 22 11.54 6.30 -7.22
C THR A 22 10.25 6.23 -8.05
N VAL A 23 9.07 6.18 -7.43
CA VAL A 23 7.78 6.19 -8.14
C VAL A 23 7.20 7.61 -8.22
N ILE A 24 7.29 8.38 -7.14
CA ILE A 24 6.82 9.77 -7.07
C ILE A 24 8.01 10.71 -7.27
N ALA A 25 7.87 11.72 -8.14
CA ALA A 25 8.95 12.69 -8.43
C ALA A 25 9.31 13.64 -7.26
N LYS A 26 8.62 13.55 -6.11
CA LYS A 26 8.81 14.37 -4.91
C LYS A 26 8.66 13.51 -3.66
N SER A 27 9.36 13.87 -2.59
CA SER A 27 9.18 13.17 -1.31
C SER A 27 7.78 13.40 -0.75
N SER A 28 7.11 12.31 -0.37
CA SER A 28 5.79 12.32 0.26
C SER A 28 5.79 13.16 1.53
N THR A 29 6.81 13.04 2.40
CA THR A 29 6.91 13.81 3.65
C THR A 29 6.87 15.33 3.45
N LEU A 30 7.52 15.84 2.40
CA LEU A 30 7.51 17.26 2.05
C LEU A 30 6.17 17.72 1.46
N THR A 31 5.45 16.80 0.80
CA THR A 31 4.24 17.14 0.06
C THR A 31 3.02 17.24 1.00
N PHE A 32 2.97 16.47 2.09
CA PHE A 32 1.85 16.49 3.04
C PHE A 32 2.01 17.48 4.22
N GLY A 33 3.17 18.13 4.38
CA GLY A 33 3.41 19.05 5.50
C GLY A 33 2.49 20.28 5.55
N LYS A 34 2.17 20.89 4.39
CA LYS A 34 1.26 22.05 4.30
C LYS A 34 -0.21 21.68 4.57
N PRO A 35 -0.75 20.59 4.00
CA PRO A 35 -2.09 20.11 4.33
C PRO A 35 -2.30 19.76 5.80
N PHE A 36 -1.36 19.06 6.44
CA PHE A 36 -1.46 18.77 7.88
C PHE A 36 -1.43 20.03 8.76
N TYR A 37 -0.72 21.08 8.31
CA TYR A 37 -0.77 22.40 8.95
C TYR A 37 -2.14 23.08 8.77
N GLN A 38 -2.73 22.99 7.57
CA GLN A 38 -4.05 23.57 7.28
C GLN A 38 -5.20 22.84 7.98
N GLY A 39 -5.08 21.52 8.15
CA GLY A 39 -6.02 20.69 8.92
C GLY A 39 -5.88 20.79 10.45
N GLY A 40 -5.00 21.68 10.94
CA GLY A 40 -4.84 21.95 12.38
C GLY A 40 -4.05 20.90 13.17
N LEU A 41 -3.56 19.84 12.51
CA LEU A 41 -2.78 18.77 13.14
C LEU A 41 -1.34 19.21 13.49
N ILE A 42 -0.78 20.17 12.73
CA ILE A 42 0.55 20.74 13.00
C ILE A 42 0.41 22.23 13.34
N ASN A 43 0.95 22.66 14.48
CA ASN A 43 1.04 24.09 14.84
C ASN A 43 2.22 24.77 14.09
N ARG A 44 2.16 26.07 13.81
CA ARG A 44 3.23 26.85 13.13
C ARG A 44 4.61 26.61 13.73
N ARG A 45 4.69 26.46 15.06
CA ARG A 45 5.95 26.17 15.77
C ARG A 45 6.51 24.77 15.47
N ALA A 46 5.65 23.78 15.28
CA ALA A 46 6.06 22.44 14.90
C ALA A 46 6.53 22.40 13.44
N VAL A 47 5.83 23.08 12.51
CA VAL A 47 6.31 23.26 11.12
C VAL A 47 7.68 23.93 11.08
N LEU A 48 7.87 25.03 11.82
CA LEU A 48 9.16 25.74 11.90
C LEU A 48 10.27 24.86 12.49
N ARG A 49 9.98 24.04 13.51
CA ARG A 49 10.96 23.10 14.06
C ARG A 49 11.30 21.97 13.10
N THR A 50 10.32 21.40 12.41
CA THR A 50 10.55 20.35 11.41
C THR A 50 11.32 20.89 10.20
N ALA A 51 11.02 22.11 9.75
CA ALA A 51 11.78 22.80 8.70
C ALA A 51 13.22 23.12 9.14
N TYR A 52 13.42 23.55 10.39
CA TYR A 52 14.75 23.77 10.97
C TYR A 52 15.53 22.46 11.11
N ALA A 53 14.88 21.38 11.55
CA ALA A 53 15.46 20.05 11.63
C ALA A 53 15.88 19.51 10.24
N GLN A 54 15.04 19.69 9.22
CA GLN A 54 15.39 19.37 7.82
C GLN A 54 16.52 20.26 7.28
N PHE A 55 16.56 21.54 7.66
CA PHE A 55 17.62 22.47 7.26
C PHE A 55 18.97 22.08 7.87
N VAL A 56 19.00 21.71 9.16
CA VAL A 56 20.21 21.18 9.83
C VAL A 56 20.62 19.83 9.23
N TYR A 57 19.66 18.98 8.85
CA TYR A 57 19.92 17.71 8.15
C TYR A 57 20.60 17.90 6.80
N LEU A 58 20.13 18.84 5.98
CA LEU A 58 20.73 19.18 4.69
C LEU A 58 22.15 19.74 4.81
N LEU A 59 22.48 20.37 5.94
CA LEU A 59 23.81 20.93 6.21
C LEU A 59 24.78 19.95 6.89
N GLY A 60 24.26 18.89 7.53
CA GLY A 60 25.04 18.06 8.46
C GLY A 60 25.52 16.71 7.93
N GLY A 61 24.79 16.07 7.00
CA GLY A 61 25.02 14.65 6.68
C GLY A 61 24.73 13.76 7.89
N ALA A 62 23.58 13.06 7.88
CA ALA A 62 23.12 12.39 9.09
C ALA A 62 23.80 11.03 9.31
N ASP A 63 24.42 10.87 10.48
CA ASP A 63 24.83 9.59 11.04
C ASP A 63 23.63 8.84 11.66
N HIS A 64 23.75 7.54 11.89
CA HIS A 64 22.69 6.64 12.37
C HIS A 64 22.02 7.15 13.66
N ASP A 65 22.81 7.63 14.63
CA ASP A 65 22.31 8.17 15.89
C ASP A 65 21.47 9.45 15.72
N GLN A 66 21.75 10.23 14.68
CA GLN A 66 20.98 11.43 14.37
C GLN A 66 19.65 11.06 13.71
N MET A 67 19.62 10.00 12.91
CA MET A 67 18.39 9.46 12.32
C MET A 67 17.46 8.87 13.38
N GLU A 68 17.98 8.12 14.34
CA GLU A 68 17.16 7.54 15.42
C GLU A 68 16.57 8.64 16.31
N ARG A 69 17.34 9.69 16.61
CA ARG A 69 16.83 10.88 17.31
C ARG A 69 15.75 11.61 16.54
N MET A 70 15.91 11.73 15.22
CA MET A 70 14.90 12.35 14.35
C MET A 70 13.62 11.52 14.31
N ARG A 71 13.75 10.21 14.14
CA ARG A 71 12.64 9.24 14.18
C ARG A 71 11.85 9.37 15.48
N ALA A 72 12.53 9.29 16.63
CA ALA A 72 11.91 9.40 17.94
C ALA A 72 11.27 10.78 18.18
N TYR A 73 11.81 11.85 17.59
CA TYR A 73 11.21 13.18 17.65
C TYR A 73 9.94 13.28 16.79
N LEU A 74 10.00 12.83 15.54
CA LEU A 74 8.88 12.87 14.60
C LEU A 74 7.71 12.00 15.07
N SER A 75 8.00 10.81 15.63
CA SER A 75 6.97 9.93 16.18
C SER A 75 6.23 10.57 17.36
N LYS A 76 6.94 11.31 18.22
CA LYS A 76 6.34 12.05 19.34
C LYS A 76 5.49 13.23 18.89
N LEU A 77 5.78 13.84 17.73
CA LEU A 77 4.99 14.96 17.21
C LEU A 77 3.57 14.55 16.80
N VAL A 78 3.39 13.30 16.36
CA VAL A 78 2.08 12.80 15.92
C VAL A 78 1.26 12.18 17.05
N ARG A 79 1.80 12.10 18.27
CA ARG A 79 1.09 11.56 19.43
C ARG A 79 -0.21 12.33 19.68
N GLY A 80 -1.30 11.58 19.86
CA GLY A 80 -2.65 12.08 20.14
C GLY A 80 -3.44 12.51 18.91
N TRP A 81 -2.83 12.51 17.72
CA TRP A 81 -3.56 12.77 16.48
C TRP A 81 -4.63 11.70 16.27
N ASP A 82 -5.80 12.16 15.85
CA ASP A 82 -6.89 11.28 15.45
C ASP A 82 -6.56 10.65 14.09
N VAL A 83 -6.55 9.31 14.04
CA VAL A 83 -6.13 8.57 12.84
C VAL A 83 -7.12 8.78 11.70
N GLN A 84 -8.41 8.91 12.01
CA GLN A 84 -9.44 9.13 11.01
C GLN A 84 -9.30 10.52 10.38
N GLN A 85 -9.06 11.55 11.19
CA GLN A 85 -8.75 12.90 10.70
C GLN A 85 -7.51 12.92 9.81
N VAL A 86 -6.46 12.16 10.16
CA VAL A 86 -5.25 12.04 9.31
C VAL A 86 -5.60 11.44 7.95
N ARG A 87 -6.36 10.33 7.93
CA ARG A 87 -6.79 9.68 6.69
C ARG A 87 -7.65 10.59 5.81
N GLU A 88 -8.53 11.37 6.40
CA GLU A 88 -9.36 12.36 5.69
C GLU A 88 -8.51 13.44 5.04
N ILE A 89 -7.58 14.04 5.80
CA ILE A 89 -6.65 15.04 5.26
C ILE A 89 -5.80 14.45 4.14
N VAL A 90 -5.32 13.22 4.29
CA VAL A 90 -4.54 12.54 3.25
C VAL A 90 -5.40 12.33 1.99
N ALA A 91 -6.61 11.81 2.12
CA ALA A 91 -7.52 11.59 1.00
C ALA A 91 -7.86 12.90 0.27
N GLU A 92 -8.20 13.96 0.99
CA GLU A 92 -8.47 15.29 0.42
C GLU A 92 -7.25 15.86 -0.29
N THR A 93 -6.07 15.72 0.31
CA THR A 93 -4.81 16.22 -0.26
C THR A 93 -4.45 15.49 -1.54
N ILE A 94 -4.60 14.17 -1.54
CA ILE A 94 -4.38 13.32 -2.70
C ILE A 94 -5.33 13.70 -3.84
N HIS A 95 -6.60 13.98 -3.57
CA HIS A 95 -7.53 14.33 -4.63
C HIS A 95 -7.41 15.79 -5.12
N GLY A 96 -7.13 16.73 -4.19
CA GLY A 96 -7.20 18.17 -4.40
C GLY A 96 -5.88 18.89 -4.67
N VAL A 97 -4.74 18.39 -4.16
CA VAL A 97 -3.44 19.10 -4.21
C VAL A 97 -2.35 18.27 -4.89
N ILE A 98 -2.42 16.95 -4.78
CA ILE A 98 -1.45 16.00 -5.31
C ILE A 98 -2.16 15.12 -6.32
N ASP A 99 -2.40 15.57 -7.55
CA ASP A 99 -2.43 14.59 -8.64
C ASP A 99 -1.03 13.99 -8.64
N PRO A 100 -0.80 12.76 -8.13
CA PRO A 100 0.54 12.30 -7.85
C PRO A 100 1.33 12.41 -9.13
N ILE A 101 2.36 13.27 -9.08
CA ILE A 101 3.28 13.41 -10.18
C ILE A 101 4.17 12.18 -10.09
N ILE A 102 3.71 11.12 -10.74
CA ILE A 102 4.47 9.90 -10.92
C ILE A 102 5.40 10.08 -12.11
N TYR A 103 6.48 9.32 -12.15
CA TYR A 103 7.20 9.17 -13.40
C TYR A 103 6.38 8.31 -14.36
N ASP A 104 6.21 8.78 -15.60
CA ASP A 104 5.54 8.02 -16.65
C ASP A 104 6.23 6.68 -16.88
N GLU A 105 7.55 6.67 -16.75
CA GLU A 105 8.40 5.48 -16.83
C GLU A 105 8.10 4.50 -15.69
N ALA A 106 7.86 4.98 -14.46
CA ALA A 106 7.46 4.12 -13.34
C ALA A 106 6.06 3.52 -13.57
N ALA A 107 5.14 4.31 -14.11
CA ALA A 107 3.78 3.84 -14.44
C ALA A 107 3.80 2.70 -15.47
N SER A 108 4.54 2.90 -16.57
CA SER A 108 4.72 1.88 -17.60
C SER A 108 5.40 0.62 -17.05
N LEU A 109 6.41 0.79 -16.20
CA LEU A 109 7.10 -0.35 -15.60
C LEU A 109 6.18 -1.16 -14.66
N ILE A 110 5.33 -0.49 -13.87
CA ILE A 110 4.31 -1.15 -13.05
C ILE A 110 3.35 -1.97 -13.93
N GLU A 111 2.87 -1.39 -15.02
CA GLU A 111 2.01 -2.08 -15.99
C GLU A 111 2.70 -3.30 -16.63
N GLU A 112 3.98 -3.18 -16.99
CA GLU A 112 4.77 -4.30 -17.52
C GLU A 112 4.90 -5.46 -16.53
N HIS A 113 5.06 -5.18 -15.24
CA HIS A 113 5.11 -6.24 -14.22
C HIS A 113 3.77 -6.94 -14.05
N HIS A 114 2.67 -6.18 -14.04
CA HIS A 114 1.32 -6.74 -14.02
C HIS A 114 1.05 -7.63 -15.23
N LEU A 115 1.40 -7.16 -16.44
CA LEU A 115 1.27 -7.94 -17.68
C LEU A 115 2.11 -9.22 -17.67
N ALA A 116 3.23 -9.21 -16.95
CA ALA A 116 4.06 -10.39 -16.74
C ALA A 116 3.55 -11.32 -15.60
N GLY A 117 2.39 -11.02 -15.01
CA GLY A 117 1.77 -11.81 -13.94
C GLY A 117 2.47 -11.68 -12.57
N ARG A 118 3.22 -10.60 -12.36
CA ARG A 118 3.91 -10.30 -11.11
C ARG A 118 3.05 -9.41 -10.24
N ASP A 119 3.11 -9.64 -8.94
CA ASP A 119 2.50 -8.70 -8.00
C ASP A 119 3.39 -7.46 -7.86
N VAL A 120 2.78 -6.29 -7.75
CA VAL A 120 3.46 -5.01 -7.51
C VAL A 120 3.32 -4.64 -6.04
N VAL A 121 4.47 -4.44 -5.38
CA VAL A 121 4.55 -4.13 -3.95
C VAL A 121 5.26 -2.80 -3.76
N ILE A 122 4.61 -1.84 -3.09
CA ILE A 122 5.27 -0.58 -2.70
C ILE A 122 5.92 -0.74 -1.33
N VAL A 123 7.17 -0.31 -1.20
CA VAL A 123 7.97 -0.45 0.02
C VAL A 123 8.51 0.91 0.42
N SER A 124 7.93 1.56 1.42
CA SER A 124 8.25 2.95 1.77
C SER A 124 8.46 3.15 3.27
N THR A 125 9.39 4.03 3.63
CA THR A 125 9.58 4.46 5.03
C THR A 125 8.46 5.37 5.53
N SER A 126 7.65 5.94 4.63
CA SER A 126 6.49 6.76 4.99
C SER A 126 5.41 5.95 5.73
N GLY A 127 4.55 6.66 6.45
CA GLY A 127 3.46 6.06 7.23
C GLY A 127 2.41 5.39 6.35
N ALA A 128 1.84 4.28 6.83
CA ALA A 128 0.84 3.49 6.12
C ALA A 128 -0.36 4.33 5.65
N GLU A 129 -0.81 5.29 6.45
CA GLU A 129 -1.94 6.17 6.15
C GLU A 129 -1.73 7.00 4.88
N VAL A 130 -0.47 7.22 4.49
CA VAL A 130 -0.09 7.92 3.25
C VAL A 130 0.23 6.94 2.13
N VAL A 131 0.96 5.86 2.45
CA VAL A 131 1.47 4.91 1.45
C VAL A 131 0.33 4.06 0.87
N GLU A 132 -0.62 3.61 1.68
CA GLU A 132 -1.70 2.73 1.22
C GLU A 132 -2.61 3.40 0.18
N PRO A 133 -3.15 4.63 0.40
CA PRO A 133 -3.96 5.29 -0.62
C PRO A 133 -3.19 5.56 -1.92
N ILE A 134 -1.89 5.89 -1.81
CA ILE A 134 -1.02 6.10 -2.96
C ILE A 134 -0.78 4.79 -3.72
N GLY A 135 -0.48 3.71 -2.99
CA GLY A 135 -0.30 2.37 -3.56
C GLY A 135 -1.53 1.91 -4.33
N ALA A 136 -2.72 2.06 -3.74
CA ALA A 136 -3.98 1.71 -4.39
C ALA A 136 -4.19 2.51 -5.70
N MET A 137 -3.86 3.79 -5.67
CA MET A 137 -3.97 4.70 -6.80
C MET A 137 -3.05 4.34 -7.98
N ILE A 138 -1.84 3.86 -7.71
CA ILE A 138 -0.87 3.44 -8.74
C ILE A 138 -1.02 1.96 -9.13
N GLY A 139 -2.04 1.28 -8.62
CA GLY A 139 -2.31 -0.13 -8.93
C GLY A 139 -1.35 -1.11 -8.25
N ALA A 140 -0.82 -0.78 -7.07
CA ALA A 140 -0.08 -1.75 -6.28
C ALA A 140 -1.00 -2.80 -5.66
N ASP A 141 -0.59 -4.07 -5.68
CA ASP A 141 -1.33 -5.15 -5.02
C ASP A 141 -1.16 -5.11 -3.50
N ARG A 142 0.02 -4.65 -3.03
CA ARG A 142 0.39 -4.63 -1.61
C ARG A 142 1.27 -3.43 -1.29
N THR A 143 1.34 -3.10 0.00
CA THR A 143 2.27 -2.09 0.52
C THR A 143 2.99 -2.60 1.77
N ILE A 144 4.23 -2.15 1.94
CA ILE A 144 5.04 -2.28 3.14
C ILE A 144 5.38 -0.84 3.55
N ALA A 145 4.85 -0.41 4.67
CA ALA A 145 4.96 0.97 5.15
C ALA A 145 5.25 1.01 6.66
N THR A 146 5.76 2.13 7.15
CA THR A 146 5.92 2.35 8.60
C THR A 146 4.54 2.37 9.28
N ARG A 147 4.40 1.64 10.39
CA ARG A 147 3.18 1.57 11.18
C ARG A 147 3.39 2.14 12.57
N MET A 148 2.47 3.00 12.98
CA MET A 148 2.41 3.59 14.31
C MET A 148 1.47 2.76 15.19
N VAL A 149 1.75 2.69 16.49
CA VAL A 149 0.81 2.11 17.45
C VAL A 149 -0.40 3.05 17.59
N VAL A 150 -1.59 2.46 17.52
CA VAL A 150 -2.88 3.17 17.61
C VAL A 150 -3.67 2.63 18.80
N GLU A 151 -4.11 3.53 19.67
CA GLU A 151 -4.99 3.22 20.80
C GLU A 151 -6.16 4.20 20.80
N GLU A 152 -7.38 3.69 21.00
CA GLU A 152 -8.60 4.51 21.04
C GLU A 152 -8.75 5.45 19.82
N GLY A 153 -8.31 4.99 18.64
CA GLY A 153 -8.37 5.76 17.40
C GLY A 153 -7.32 6.88 17.27
N ARG A 154 -6.31 6.91 18.16
CA ARG A 154 -5.25 7.93 18.17
C ARG A 154 -3.87 7.32 18.13
N PHE A 155 -2.90 8.03 17.54
CA PHE A 155 -1.50 7.60 17.59
C PHE A 155 -0.92 7.76 18.99
N THR A 156 -0.25 6.72 19.51
CA THR A 156 0.42 6.79 20.83
C THR A 156 1.77 7.51 20.77
N GLY A 157 2.32 7.66 19.55
CA GLY A 157 3.66 8.17 19.26
C GLY A 157 4.75 7.09 19.27
N GLU A 158 4.37 5.83 19.51
CA GLU A 158 5.23 4.66 19.37
C GLU A 158 5.16 4.07 17.97
N ILE A 159 6.27 3.55 17.48
CA ILE A 159 6.38 2.92 16.16
C ILE A 159 6.28 1.41 16.35
N GLU A 160 5.23 0.80 15.80
CA GLU A 160 5.05 -0.65 15.79
C GLU A 160 6.06 -1.30 14.83
N TYR A 161 6.19 -0.73 13.63
CA TYR A 161 7.04 -1.26 12.58
C TYR A 161 7.63 -0.11 11.77
N TYR A 162 8.94 -0.15 11.51
CA TYR A 162 9.65 0.91 10.80
C TYR A 162 10.25 0.38 9.49
N ALA A 163 9.67 0.78 8.37
CA ALA A 163 10.06 0.32 7.04
C ALA A 163 11.31 1.05 6.53
N TYR A 164 12.46 0.85 7.18
CA TYR A 164 13.72 1.51 6.84
C TYR A 164 14.88 0.54 6.78
N GLY A 165 15.72 0.67 5.75
CA GLY A 165 16.96 -0.07 5.62
C GLY A 165 16.77 -1.59 5.69
N PRO A 166 17.50 -2.31 6.57
CA PRO A 166 17.40 -3.78 6.68
C PRO A 166 15.98 -4.29 6.93
N THR A 167 15.16 -3.53 7.66
CA THR A 167 13.80 -3.93 8.00
C THR A 167 12.88 -4.01 6.76
N LYS A 168 13.14 -3.19 5.72
CA LYS A 168 12.46 -3.36 4.42
C LYS A 168 12.77 -4.72 3.79
N ALA A 169 14.03 -5.14 3.83
CA ALA A 169 14.46 -6.43 3.28
C ALA A 169 13.90 -7.62 4.06
N GLU A 170 13.79 -7.50 5.39
CA GLU A 170 13.13 -8.49 6.25
C GLU A 170 11.65 -8.64 5.89
N ALA A 171 10.90 -7.53 5.80
CA ALA A 171 9.50 -7.58 5.41
C ALA A 171 9.27 -8.13 4.00
N ILE A 172 10.19 -7.88 3.06
CA ILE A 172 10.15 -8.50 1.72
C ILE A 172 10.31 -10.02 1.82
N ARG A 173 11.25 -10.50 2.63
CA ARG A 173 11.45 -11.95 2.85
C ARG A 173 10.24 -12.60 3.52
N GLU A 174 9.66 -11.95 4.52
CA GLU A 174 8.44 -12.41 5.19
C GLU A 174 7.26 -12.48 4.22
N LEU A 175 7.06 -11.41 3.44
CA LEU A 175 6.00 -11.37 2.43
C LEU A 175 6.21 -12.43 1.34
N ALA A 176 7.45 -12.63 0.89
CA ALA A 176 7.78 -13.67 -0.08
C ALA A 176 7.48 -15.07 0.45
N ALA A 177 7.80 -15.35 1.71
CA ALA A 177 7.46 -16.62 2.35
C ALA A 177 5.93 -16.81 2.46
N ALA A 178 5.19 -15.76 2.78
CA ALA A 178 3.73 -15.82 2.92
C ALA A 178 3.01 -16.01 1.57
N GLU A 179 3.48 -15.36 0.51
CA GLU A 179 2.83 -15.36 -0.81
C GLU A 179 3.40 -16.39 -1.79
N GLY A 180 4.47 -17.08 -1.41
CA GLY A 180 5.17 -18.04 -2.25
C GLY A 180 5.96 -17.36 -3.38
N TYR A 181 6.56 -16.19 -3.11
CA TYR A 181 7.40 -15.51 -4.09
C TYR A 181 8.81 -16.12 -4.15
N ASP A 182 9.27 -16.41 -5.37
CA ASP A 182 10.67 -16.72 -5.63
C ASP A 182 11.48 -15.42 -5.77
N LEU A 183 12.16 -15.02 -4.70
CA LEU A 183 12.94 -13.78 -4.65
C LEU A 183 14.06 -13.72 -5.70
N ALA A 184 14.62 -14.86 -6.12
CA ALA A 184 15.64 -14.91 -7.17
C ALA A 184 15.08 -14.51 -8.55
N ARG A 185 13.75 -14.52 -8.70
CA ARG A 185 13.03 -14.08 -9.89
C ARG A 185 12.22 -12.79 -9.67
N CYS A 186 12.36 -12.17 -8.50
CA CYS A 186 11.74 -10.89 -8.16
C CYS A 186 12.62 -9.70 -8.54
N TYR A 187 11.99 -8.53 -8.58
CA TYR A 187 12.60 -7.27 -8.96
C TYR A 187 12.53 -6.28 -7.80
N ALA A 188 13.50 -5.37 -7.71
CA ALA A 188 13.47 -4.28 -6.76
C ALA A 188 13.99 -2.99 -7.40
N TYR A 189 13.36 -1.86 -7.06
CA TYR A 189 13.64 -0.53 -7.61
C TYR A 189 13.78 0.48 -6.47
N SER A 190 14.89 1.23 -6.43
CA SER A 190 15.09 2.33 -5.45
C SER A 190 16.11 3.36 -5.93
N ASP A 191 15.99 4.60 -5.45
CA ASP A 191 16.93 5.70 -5.65
C ASP A 191 17.97 5.85 -4.53
N SER A 192 17.75 5.22 -3.38
CA SER A 192 18.51 5.49 -2.16
C SER A 192 19.41 4.34 -1.75
N VAL A 193 20.64 4.65 -1.32
CA VAL A 193 21.57 3.65 -0.75
C VAL A 193 21.03 3.02 0.53
N THR A 194 20.09 3.68 1.22
CA THR A 194 19.42 3.12 2.40
C THR A 194 18.70 1.82 2.08
N ASP A 195 18.23 1.65 0.85
CA ASP A 195 17.51 0.47 0.39
C ASP A 195 18.44 -0.60 -0.23
N LEU A 196 19.76 -0.45 -0.09
CA LEU A 196 20.71 -1.46 -0.53
C LEU A 196 20.35 -2.89 -0.03
N PRO A 197 19.97 -3.09 1.25
CA PRO A 197 19.55 -4.42 1.72
C PRO A 197 18.31 -4.97 0.99
N MET A 198 17.38 -4.11 0.57
CA MET A 198 16.21 -4.50 -0.22
C MET A 198 16.61 -4.92 -1.63
N LEU A 199 17.51 -4.16 -2.27
CA LEU A 199 18.02 -4.48 -3.61
C LEU A 199 18.81 -5.80 -3.60
N GLU A 200 19.62 -6.05 -2.56
CA GLU A 200 20.36 -7.31 -2.39
C GLU A 200 19.47 -8.53 -2.14
N ALA A 201 18.22 -8.34 -1.70
CA ALA A 201 17.32 -9.42 -1.36
C ALA A 201 16.66 -10.10 -2.58
N VAL A 202 16.78 -9.53 -3.77
CA VAL A 202 16.12 -10.01 -5.00
C VAL A 202 17.12 -10.34 -6.11
N GLY A 203 16.69 -11.15 -7.08
CA GLY A 203 17.53 -11.51 -8.22
C GLY A 203 17.66 -10.43 -9.30
N SER A 204 16.74 -9.45 -9.37
CA SER A 204 16.76 -8.38 -10.37
C SER A 204 16.72 -6.97 -9.75
N PRO A 205 17.81 -6.52 -9.10
CA PRO A 205 17.91 -5.18 -8.53
C PRO A 205 18.12 -4.11 -9.61
N HIS A 206 17.44 -2.98 -9.47
CA HIS A 206 17.55 -1.83 -10.36
C HIS A 206 17.68 -0.53 -9.56
N ALA A 207 18.72 0.24 -9.84
CA ALA A 207 18.86 1.58 -9.28
C ALA A 207 18.10 2.58 -10.16
N VAL A 208 17.23 3.41 -9.58
CA VAL A 208 16.40 4.39 -10.31
C VAL A 208 16.80 5.78 -9.88
N ASN A 209 17.25 6.64 -10.80
CA ASN A 209 17.72 7.99 -10.46
C ASN A 209 18.64 8.05 -9.20
N PRO A 210 19.64 7.14 -9.06
CA PRO A 210 20.23 6.87 -7.76
C PRO A 210 20.98 8.05 -7.17
N ASP A 211 21.04 8.11 -5.84
CA ASP A 211 21.97 8.95 -5.11
C ASP A 211 23.43 8.60 -5.45
N ARG A 212 24.39 9.40 -4.94
CA ARG A 212 25.80 9.19 -5.26
C ARG A 212 26.33 7.83 -4.75
N ALA A 213 25.89 7.40 -3.58
CA ALA A 213 26.36 6.17 -2.95
C ALA A 213 25.76 4.94 -3.63
N LEU A 214 24.46 4.93 -3.89
CA LEU A 214 23.79 3.84 -4.63
C LEU A 214 24.31 3.74 -6.06
N ARG A 215 24.61 4.86 -6.73
CA ARG A 215 25.24 4.84 -8.06
C ARG A 215 26.60 4.13 -8.05
N LYS A 216 27.39 4.31 -6.99
CA LYS A 216 28.67 3.62 -6.82
C LYS A 216 28.46 2.11 -6.61
N GLU A 217 27.52 1.73 -5.75
CA GLU A 217 27.17 0.32 -5.52
C GLU A 217 26.68 -0.35 -6.82
N ALA A 218 25.75 0.28 -7.53
CA ALA A 218 25.21 -0.23 -8.79
C ALA A 218 26.32 -0.43 -9.83
N ALA A 219 27.23 0.54 -9.99
CA ALA A 219 28.37 0.42 -10.90
C ALA A 219 29.31 -0.73 -10.51
N SER A 220 29.60 -0.88 -9.21
CA SER A 220 30.49 -1.94 -8.72
C SER A 220 29.92 -3.35 -8.89
N ARG A 221 28.59 -3.49 -8.83
CA ARG A 221 27.86 -4.76 -8.89
C ARG A 221 27.29 -5.06 -10.27
N GLY A 222 27.42 -4.14 -11.23
CA GLY A 222 26.85 -4.25 -12.56
C GLY A 222 25.31 -4.18 -12.57
N TRP A 223 24.70 -3.52 -11.58
CA TRP A 223 23.25 -3.37 -11.54
C TRP A 223 22.78 -2.35 -12.58
N PRO A 224 21.65 -2.60 -13.28
CA PRO A 224 21.03 -1.63 -14.17
C PRO A 224 20.71 -0.32 -13.45
N VAL A 225 20.96 0.80 -14.13
CA VAL A 225 20.58 2.13 -13.69
C VAL A 225 19.52 2.67 -14.65
N LEU A 226 18.33 2.94 -14.12
CA LEU A 226 17.22 3.55 -14.85
C LEU A 226 17.18 5.05 -14.59
N SER A 227 16.82 5.81 -15.62
CA SER A 227 16.67 7.27 -15.54
C SER A 227 15.22 7.64 -15.82
N PHE A 228 14.51 8.10 -14.81
CA PHE A 228 13.13 8.57 -14.95
C PHE A 228 13.09 10.09 -14.95
N SER A 229 12.43 10.67 -15.95
CA SER A 229 12.53 12.10 -16.23
C SER A 229 11.21 12.76 -16.59
N ARG A 230 10.15 11.99 -16.87
CA ARG A 230 8.87 12.50 -17.38
C ARG A 230 7.78 12.47 -16.28
N PRO A 231 7.66 13.54 -15.47
CA PRO A 231 6.58 13.67 -14.51
C PRO A 231 5.23 13.76 -15.24
N VAL A 232 4.29 12.87 -14.91
CA VAL A 232 2.92 12.89 -15.42
C VAL A 232 1.93 12.84 -14.25
N ARG A 233 0.74 13.38 -14.49
CA ARG A 233 -0.35 13.29 -13.52
C ARG A 233 -0.90 11.88 -13.53
N LEU A 234 -0.98 11.22 -12.36
CA LEU A 234 -1.54 9.88 -12.26
C LEU A 234 -2.90 9.76 -12.94
N ARG A 235 -3.80 10.77 -12.80
CA ARG A 235 -5.14 10.74 -13.43
C ARG A 235 -5.11 10.55 -14.95
N GLN A 236 -4.03 10.94 -15.62
CA GLN A 236 -3.85 10.73 -17.06
C GLN A 236 -3.50 9.27 -17.40
N ARG A 237 -3.06 8.48 -16.41
CA ARG A 237 -2.71 7.05 -16.52
C ARG A 237 -3.71 6.11 -15.81
N ILE A 238 -4.65 6.61 -14.99
CA ILE A 238 -5.69 5.78 -14.34
C ILE A 238 -6.44 4.82 -15.29
N PRO A 239 -6.71 5.16 -16.59
CA PRO A 239 -7.36 4.21 -17.49
C PRO A 239 -6.57 2.91 -17.73
N SER A 240 -5.24 2.90 -17.55
CA SER A 240 -4.41 1.69 -17.72
C SER A 240 -4.28 0.85 -16.45
N PHE A 241 -4.45 1.44 -15.26
CA PHE A 241 -4.37 0.72 -13.98
C PHE A 241 -5.67 -0.02 -13.61
N SER A 242 -6.78 0.22 -14.30
CA SER A 242 -8.08 -0.40 -13.99
C SER A 242 -8.24 -1.85 -14.49
N LEU A 243 -7.15 -2.57 -14.77
CA LEU A 243 -7.17 -3.94 -15.29
C LEU A 243 -6.32 -4.89 -14.42
N SER A 244 -6.52 -4.90 -13.11
CA SER A 244 -6.13 -6.04 -12.28
C SER A 244 -7.06 -6.22 -11.08
N SER A 245 -8.36 -6.29 -11.36
CA SER A 245 -9.27 -6.94 -10.42
C SER A 245 -9.10 -8.44 -10.62
N ARG A 246 -8.18 -9.07 -9.89
CA ARG A 246 -8.30 -10.52 -9.63
C ARG A 246 -9.74 -10.74 -9.14
N PRO A 247 -10.50 -11.69 -9.72
CA PRO A 247 -11.83 -11.97 -9.20
C PRO A 247 -11.62 -12.49 -7.78
N ALA A 248 -11.99 -11.70 -6.79
CA ALA A 248 -12.18 -12.17 -5.44
C ALA A 248 -13.29 -13.24 -5.51
N VAL A 249 -12.89 -14.50 -5.63
CA VAL A 249 -13.78 -15.63 -5.33
C VAL A 249 -13.92 -15.64 -3.81
N ALA A 250 -14.77 -14.75 -3.29
CA ALA A 250 -15.10 -14.67 -1.89
C ALA A 250 -16.47 -14.01 -1.69
N PHE A 251 -17.46 -14.84 -1.36
CA PHE A 251 -18.74 -14.52 -0.71
C PHE A 251 -19.85 -13.81 -1.52
N ALA A 252 -20.25 -14.39 -2.66
CA ALA A 252 -21.61 -14.22 -3.19
C ALA A 252 -22.52 -15.44 -2.86
N ALA A 253 -22.38 -16.02 -1.67
CA ALA A 253 -23.18 -17.18 -1.23
C ALA A 253 -24.11 -16.91 -0.03
N VAL A 254 -24.29 -15.66 0.40
CA VAL A 254 -25.22 -15.33 1.51
C VAL A 254 -26.45 -14.53 1.06
N ALA A 255 -26.47 -13.98 -0.15
CA ALA A 255 -27.60 -13.18 -0.62
C ALA A 255 -28.78 -13.98 -1.22
N MET A 256 -28.67 -15.30 -1.40
CA MET A 256 -29.80 -16.14 -1.87
C MET A 256 -30.62 -16.80 -0.74
N GLY A 257 -30.20 -16.67 0.53
CA GLY A 257 -30.92 -17.26 1.66
C GLY A 257 -32.13 -16.45 2.15
N ALA A 258 -32.12 -15.13 1.98
CA ALA A 258 -33.18 -14.25 2.51
C ALA A 258 -34.42 -14.13 1.59
N ALA A 259 -34.25 -14.35 0.28
CA ALA A 259 -35.34 -14.24 -0.69
C ALA A 259 -36.21 -15.51 -0.76
N ILE A 260 -35.67 -16.69 -0.42
CA ILE A 260 -36.43 -17.95 -0.42
C ILE A 260 -37.25 -18.09 0.87
N ALA A 261 -36.74 -17.59 2.01
CA ALA A 261 -37.46 -17.67 3.29
C ALA A 261 -38.72 -16.78 3.34
N THR A 262 -38.70 -15.61 2.70
CA THR A 262 -39.86 -14.69 2.69
C THR A 262 -40.96 -15.15 1.73
N ALA A 263 -40.62 -15.72 0.57
CA ALA A 263 -41.61 -16.27 -0.36
C ALA A 263 -42.32 -17.52 0.20
N GLY A 264 -41.59 -18.40 0.92
CA GLY A 264 -42.16 -19.61 1.52
C GLY A 264 -43.16 -19.32 2.64
N VAL A 265 -42.89 -18.33 3.50
CA VAL A 265 -43.79 -17.94 4.61
C VAL A 265 -45.07 -17.28 4.10
N VAL A 266 -44.97 -16.43 3.07
CA VAL A 266 -46.14 -15.77 2.47
C VAL A 266 -47.04 -16.78 1.74
N TRP A 267 -46.45 -17.75 1.03
CA TRP A 267 -47.20 -18.81 0.35
C TRP A 267 -47.87 -19.81 1.33
N PHE A 268 -47.19 -20.15 2.43
CA PHE A 268 -47.77 -21.04 3.45
C PHE A 268 -48.93 -20.39 4.21
N ASN A 269 -48.84 -19.09 4.51
CA ASN A 269 -49.93 -18.37 5.18
C ASN A 269 -51.13 -18.09 4.29
N SER A 270 -50.94 -17.84 2.99
CA SER A 270 -52.06 -17.63 2.06
C SER A 270 -52.89 -18.90 1.82
N ARG A 271 -52.26 -20.09 1.89
CA ARG A 271 -52.97 -21.38 1.81
C ARG A 271 -53.76 -21.76 3.06
N ARG A 272 -53.49 -21.15 4.22
CA ARG A 272 -54.28 -21.37 5.45
C ARG A 272 -55.56 -20.55 5.50
N GLN A 273 -55.64 -19.43 4.77
CA GLN A 273 -56.82 -18.56 4.76
C GLN A 273 -57.86 -18.93 3.70
N THR A 274 -57.56 -19.86 2.78
CA THR A 274 -58.51 -20.38 1.80
C THR A 274 -58.80 -21.87 2.05
N ARG A 275 -59.47 -22.17 3.15
CA ARG A 275 -60.30 -23.37 3.26
C ARG A 275 -61.74 -22.95 3.59
N PRO A 276 -62.72 -23.21 2.72
CA PRO A 276 -64.10 -22.80 2.95
C PRO A 276 -64.71 -23.58 4.12
N HIS A 277 -65.42 -22.85 4.99
CA HIS A 277 -66.36 -23.42 5.94
C HIS A 277 -67.45 -24.18 5.19
N GLY A 278 -67.49 -25.49 5.40
CA GLY A 278 -68.56 -26.36 4.91
C GLY A 278 -68.79 -27.53 5.86
N GLY A 279 -69.88 -27.45 6.61
CA GLY A 279 -70.82 -28.57 6.77
C GLY A 279 -70.53 -29.62 7.85
N ASP A 280 -71.40 -29.57 8.87
CA ASP A 280 -72.05 -30.68 9.58
C ASP A 280 -71.27 -31.59 10.55
N GLY A 281 -71.63 -31.44 11.82
CA GLY A 281 -71.57 -32.47 12.85
C GLY A 281 -72.91 -32.52 13.60
N LEU A 282 -73.75 -33.49 13.25
CA LEU A 282 -74.99 -33.85 13.96
C LEU A 282 -74.69 -34.58 15.29
N ARG A 283 -75.44 -34.20 16.34
CA ARG A 283 -76.08 -34.99 17.43
C ARG A 283 -75.25 -35.76 18.49
N ALA A 284 -75.46 -35.36 19.75
CA ALA A 284 -76.11 -36.07 20.88
C ALA A 284 -76.09 -35.08 22.08
N SER A 285 -77.14 -34.79 22.85
CA SER A 285 -78.23 -35.60 23.43
C SER A 285 -79.51 -34.76 23.58
#